data_AF-U2CED6-F1
#
_entry.id   AF-U2CED6-F1
#
_cell.length_a   1.000
_cell.length_b   1.000
_cell.length_c   1.000
_cell.angle_alpha   90.00
_cell.angle_beta   90.00
_cell.angle_gamma   90.00
#
_symmetry.space_group_name_H-M   'P 1'
#
loop_
_entity.id
_entity.type
_entity.pdbx_description
1 polymer ?
#
loop_
_entity_poly.entity_id
_entity_poly.type
_entity_poly.pdbx_seq_one_letter_code
_entity_poly.pdbx_strand_id
1 'polypeptide(L)'
;MQKLQTVNAETLLYEPLEKPSFVVDSLIPTGLSLFCGSQKIGKSWLMLKLCLCVSQGIPLWDMTTMEGDVLYLCLEDTFCRIQDRLFRLTDEASGRLHFAVASCKLSDG
;
A
#
# COMPACT_ATOMS: atom_id res chain seq x y z
N MET A 1 -18.65 -4.07 -28.09
CA MET A 1 -17.63 -5.09 -27.74
C MET A 1 -16.28 -4.58 -28.21
N GLN A 2 -15.29 -4.43 -27.31
CA GLN A 2 -13.91 -4.18 -27.74
C GLN A 2 -13.41 -5.40 -28.53
N LYS A 3 -12.78 -5.16 -29.69
CA LYS A 3 -12.13 -6.23 -30.46
C LYS A 3 -10.90 -6.71 -29.70
N LEU A 4 -10.72 -8.04 -29.66
CA LEU A 4 -9.49 -8.64 -29.14
C LEU A 4 -8.32 -8.21 -30.01
N GLN A 5 -7.29 -7.65 -29.38
CA GLN A 5 -6.00 -7.39 -30.03
C GLN A 5 -5.14 -8.65 -29.90
N THR A 6 -4.62 -9.14 -31.02
CA THR A 6 -3.71 -10.29 -31.07
C THR A 6 -2.35 -9.83 -31.55
N VAL A 7 -1.29 -10.23 -30.87
CA VAL A 7 0.09 -10.07 -31.34
C VAL A 7 0.67 -11.45 -31.64
N ASN A 8 1.51 -11.56 -32.67
CA ASN A 8 2.12 -12.84 -33.03
C ASN A 8 3.38 -13.11 -32.17
N ALA A 9 3.81 -14.36 -32.12
CA ALA A 9 4.93 -14.78 -31.27
C ALA A 9 6.27 -14.16 -31.68
N GLU A 10 6.49 -13.91 -32.97
CA GLU A 10 7.71 -13.27 -33.48
C GLU A 10 7.82 -11.83 -32.96
N THR A 11 6.74 -11.05 -33.05
CA THR A 11 6.69 -9.70 -32.51
C THR A 11 6.91 -9.69 -31.01
N LEU A 12 6.26 -10.59 -30.26
CA LEU A 12 6.37 -10.66 -28.80
C LEU A 12 7.81 -10.95 -28.31
N LEU A 13 8.62 -11.67 -29.10
CA LEU A 13 10.02 -11.99 -28.75
C LEU A 13 10.96 -10.78 -28.85
N TYR A 14 10.64 -9.82 -29.73
CA TYR A 14 11.49 -8.66 -30.02
C TYR A 14 10.94 -7.34 -29.50
N GLU A 15 9.68 -7.31 -29.08
CA GLU A 15 9.03 -6.12 -28.55
C GLU A 15 9.27 -6.01 -27.03
N PRO A 16 9.94 -4.95 -26.55
CA PRO A 16 10.15 -4.76 -25.12
C PRO A 16 8.81 -4.41 -24.47
N LEU A 17 8.24 -5.37 -23.74
CA LEU A 17 7.03 -5.15 -22.94
C LEU A 17 7.37 -4.42 -21.65
N GLU A 18 6.54 -3.44 -21.29
CA GLU A 18 6.64 -2.80 -19.98
C GLU A 18 6.38 -3.83 -18.88
N LYS A 19 7.30 -3.91 -17.92
CA LYS A 19 7.13 -4.76 -16.74
C LYS A 19 6.02 -4.18 -15.87
N PRO A 20 5.21 -5.03 -15.20
CA PRO A 20 4.24 -4.55 -14.23
C PRO A 20 4.95 -3.70 -13.18
N SER A 21 4.39 -2.54 -12.85
CA SER A 21 4.90 -1.70 -11.76
C SER A 21 4.46 -2.27 -10.42
N PHE A 22 5.36 -2.28 -9.44
CA PHE A 22 5.14 -2.76 -8.08
C PHE A 22 5.39 -1.64 -7.06
N VAL A 23 4.50 -1.52 -6.08
CA VAL A 23 4.68 -0.63 -4.92
C VAL A 23 5.67 -1.25 -3.93
N VAL A 24 5.57 -2.57 -3.75
CA VAL A 24 6.54 -3.39 -3.03
C VAL A 24 6.95 -4.49 -3.97
N ASP A 25 8.24 -4.56 -4.28
CA ASP A 25 8.76 -5.49 -5.27
C ASP A 25 8.33 -6.93 -4.96
N SER A 26 7.88 -7.65 -5.99
CA SER A 26 7.37 -9.03 -5.90
C SER A 26 6.18 -9.30 -4.96
N LEU A 27 5.64 -8.29 -4.26
CA LEU A 27 4.56 -8.47 -3.27
C LEU A 27 3.28 -7.71 -3.63
N ILE A 28 3.39 -6.42 -3.94
CA ILE A 28 2.23 -5.54 -4.14
C ILE A 28 2.32 -4.90 -5.53
N PRO A 29 1.66 -5.47 -6.55
CA PRO A 29 1.58 -4.84 -7.85
C PRO A 29 0.71 -3.57 -7.79
N THR A 30 0.94 -2.67 -8.73
CA THR A 30 0.05 -1.53 -8.96
C THR A 30 -1.37 -2.01 -9.27
N GLY A 31 -2.36 -1.39 -8.65
CA GLY A 31 -3.77 -1.78 -8.74
C GLY A 31 -4.41 -1.93 -7.37
N LEU A 32 -5.33 -2.89 -7.26
CA LEU A 32 -6.07 -3.17 -6.03
C LEU A 32 -5.60 -4.50 -5.41
N SER A 33 -5.16 -4.45 -4.16
CA SER A 33 -4.79 -5.63 -3.38
C SER A 33 -5.65 -5.70 -2.12
N LEU A 34 -6.16 -6.89 -1.81
CA LEU A 34 -6.94 -7.15 -0.60
C LEU A 34 -6.10 -7.94 0.39
N PHE A 35 -5.80 -7.35 1.54
CA PHE A 35 -5.06 -7.99 2.62
C PHE A 35 -5.99 -8.47 3.74
N CYS A 36 -6.11 -9.79 3.91
CA CYS A 36 -7.06 -10.42 4.84
C CYS A 36 -6.38 -11.23 5.94
N GLY A 37 -7.11 -11.47 7.03
CA GLY A 37 -6.69 -12.37 8.10
C GLY A 37 -7.48 -12.14 9.38
N SER A 38 -7.32 -13.03 10.36
CA SER A 38 -8.08 -13.03 11.61
C SER A 38 -7.90 -11.75 12.43
N GLN A 39 -8.82 -11.49 13.35
CA GLN A 39 -8.73 -10.32 14.23
C GLN A 39 -7.44 -10.38 15.08
N LYS A 40 -6.84 -9.22 15.34
CA LYS A 40 -5.67 -9.05 16.23
C LYS A 40 -4.36 -9.75 15.82
N ILE A 41 -4.25 -10.29 14.59
CA ILE A 41 -3.00 -10.89 14.10
C ILE A 41 -1.91 -9.88 13.66
N GLY A 42 -2.19 -8.58 13.77
CA GLY A 42 -1.23 -7.53 13.38
C GLY A 42 -1.43 -6.90 12.00
N LYS A 43 -2.58 -7.11 11.34
CA LYS A 43 -2.82 -6.53 9.99
C LYS A 43 -2.63 -5.02 9.92
N SER A 44 -3.27 -4.27 10.81
CA SER A 44 -3.17 -2.81 10.84
C SER A 44 -1.74 -2.33 11.15
N TRP A 45 -0.97 -3.11 11.92
CA TRP A 45 0.44 -2.83 12.20
C TRP A 45 1.31 -3.01 10.97
N LEU A 46 1.12 -4.12 10.24
CA LEU A 46 1.84 -4.36 8.99
C LEU A 46 1.50 -3.30 7.94
N MET A 47 0.22 -2.96 7.78
CA MET A 47 -0.18 -1.91 6.83
C MET A 47 0.41 -0.55 7.20
N LEU A 48 0.46 -0.20 8.49
CA LEU A 48 1.10 1.05 8.93
C LEU A 48 2.60 1.06 8.65
N LYS A 49 3.30 -0.06 8.93
CA LYS A 49 4.73 -0.20 8.62
C LYS A 49 5.00 -0.13 7.12
N LEU A 50 4.17 -0.79 6.31
CA LEU A 50 4.23 -0.73 4.84
C LEU A 50 4.10 0.73 4.36
N CYS A 51 3.10 1.46 4.84
CA CYS A 51 2.91 2.86 4.47
C CYS A 51 4.11 3.75 4.84
N LEU A 52 4.72 3.52 6.02
CA LEU A 52 5.97 4.18 6.39
C LEU A 52 7.09 3.86 5.40
N CYS A 53 7.30 2.58 5.09
CA CYS A 53 8.33 2.14 4.16
C CYS A 53 8.19 2.78 2.77
N VAL A 54 6.98 2.74 2.21
CA VAL A 54 6.66 3.35 0.90
C VAL A 54 6.82 4.86 0.93
N SER A 55 6.42 5.54 2.01
CA SER A 55 6.55 7.01 2.11
C SER A 55 7.99 7.53 2.21
N GLN A 56 8.94 6.63 2.52
CA GLN A 56 10.36 6.93 2.71
C GLN A 56 11.26 6.24 1.68
N GLY A 57 10.71 5.34 0.83
CA GLY A 57 11.50 4.54 -0.11
C GLY A 57 12.43 3.52 0.57
N ILE A 58 12.16 3.16 1.82
CA ILE A 58 12.98 2.17 2.56
C ILE A 58 12.40 0.76 2.36
N PRO A 59 13.23 -0.29 2.41
CA PRO A 59 12.75 -1.65 2.18
C PRO A 59 11.73 -2.09 3.24
N LEU A 60 10.76 -2.89 2.80
CA LEU A 60 9.90 -3.66 3.71
C LEU A 60 10.51 -5.05 3.85
N TRP A 61 11.07 -5.32 5.03
CA TRP A 61 11.97 -6.47 5.24
C TRP A 61 13.17 -6.36 4.29
N ASP A 62 13.27 -7.24 3.30
CA ASP A 62 14.33 -7.22 2.26
C ASP A 62 13.78 -6.90 0.86
N MET A 63 12.51 -6.47 0.77
CA MET A 63 11.88 -6.10 -0.50
C MET A 63 11.95 -4.59 -0.71
N THR A 64 12.44 -4.17 -1.87
CA THR A 64 12.48 -2.76 -2.26
C THR A 64 11.07 -2.19 -2.38
N THR A 65 10.87 -0.97 -1.86
CA THR A 65 9.63 -0.23 -2.01
C THR A 65 9.83 0.92 -2.99
N MET A 66 8.78 1.25 -3.75
CA MET A 66 8.76 2.43 -4.59
C MET A 66 8.38 3.64 -3.72
N GLU A 67 9.27 4.63 -3.61
CA GLU A 67 8.98 5.86 -2.86
C GLU A 67 7.79 6.60 -3.47
N GLY A 68 6.84 7.02 -2.63
CA GLY A 68 5.67 7.77 -3.10
C GLY A 68 4.83 8.38 -1.99
N ASP A 69 3.84 9.19 -2.39
CA ASP A 69 2.83 9.74 -1.47
C ASP A 69 1.83 8.68 -1.06
N VAL A 70 1.51 8.63 0.23
CA VAL A 70 0.68 7.58 0.83
C VAL A 70 -0.46 8.19 1.63
N LEU A 71 -1.68 7.73 1.35
CA LEU A 71 -2.88 8.08 2.12
C LEU A 71 -3.37 6.86 2.90
N TYR A 72 -3.26 6.90 4.23
CA TYR A 72 -3.80 5.88 5.12
C TYR A 72 -5.17 6.30 5.64
N LEU A 73 -6.20 5.54 5.26
CA LEU A 73 -7.59 5.75 5.71
C LEU A 73 -7.91 4.85 6.91
N CYS A 74 -7.91 5.42 8.12
CA CYS A 74 -8.24 4.74 9.37
C CYS A 74 -9.75 4.86 9.67
N LEU A 75 -10.56 3.94 9.16
CA LEU A 75 -12.02 4.02 9.35
C LEU A 75 -12.49 3.52 10.74
N GLU A 76 -11.66 2.76 11.45
CA GLU A 76 -12.01 2.15 12.74
C GLU A 76 -11.18 2.69 13.93
N ASP A 77 -10.18 3.52 13.66
CA ASP A 77 -9.23 4.03 14.65
C ASP A 77 -9.30 5.57 14.77
N THR A 78 -8.81 6.10 15.89
CA THR A 78 -8.73 7.55 16.16
C THR A 78 -7.31 8.06 15.97
N PHE A 79 -7.14 9.38 15.81
CA PHE A 79 -5.80 9.99 15.69
C PHE A 79 -4.89 9.65 16.87
N CYS A 80 -5.41 9.66 18.10
CA CYS A 80 -4.65 9.28 19.30
C CYS A 80 -4.10 7.85 19.20
N ARG A 81 -4.92 6.88 18.79
CA ARG A 81 -4.48 5.48 18.63
C ARG A 81 -3.43 5.33 17.52
N ILE A 82 -3.54 6.09 16.45
CA ILE A 82 -2.56 6.07 15.36
C ILE A 82 -1.24 6.71 15.80
N GLN A 83 -1.30 7.82 16.52
CA GLN A 83 -0.13 8.47 17.10
C GLN A 83 0.65 7.52 18.03
N ASP A 84 -0.05 6.82 18.94
CA ASP A 84 0.57 5.82 19.82
C ASP A 84 1.25 4.69 19.04
N ARG A 85 0.67 4.26 17.91
CA ARG A 85 1.25 3.22 17.07
C ARG A 85 2.47 3.73 16.30
N LEU A 86 2.42 4.96 15.79
CA LEU A 86 3.54 5.58 15.10
C LEU A 86 4.75 5.68 16.02
N PHE A 87 4.58 6.16 17.26
CA PHE A 87 5.65 6.23 18.25
C PHE A 87 6.29 4.87 18.59
N ARG A 88 5.58 3.76 18.36
CA ARG A 88 6.13 2.41 18.56
C ARG A 88 6.83 1.85 17.33
N LEU A 89 6.58 2.41 16.15
CA LEU A 89 7.08 1.90 14.87
C LEU A 89 8.27 2.70 14.33
N THR A 90 8.34 3.98 14.64
CA THR A 90 9.35 4.87 14.08
C THR A 90 9.54 6.12 14.94
N ASP A 91 10.76 6.63 14.95
CA ASP A 91 11.11 7.94 15.52
C ASP A 91 11.04 9.06 14.46
N GLU A 92 11.04 8.69 13.17
CA GLU A 92 11.01 9.61 12.04
C GLU A 92 9.91 9.23 11.03
N ALA A 93 9.19 10.23 10.52
CA ALA A 93 8.12 10.04 9.53
C ALA A 93 8.28 11.03 8.37
N SER A 94 7.96 10.57 7.16
CA SER A 94 7.97 11.40 5.95
C SER A 94 6.73 12.30 5.88
N GLY A 95 6.89 13.52 5.37
CA GLY A 95 5.76 14.42 5.09
C GLY A 95 4.80 13.93 4.00
N ARG A 96 5.15 12.83 3.33
CA ARG A 96 4.37 12.16 2.27
C ARG A 96 3.31 11.18 2.80
N LEU A 97 3.36 10.84 4.09
CA LEU A 97 2.40 9.94 4.71
C LEU A 97 1.28 10.72 5.38
N HIS A 98 0.10 10.69 4.77
CA HIS A 98 -1.09 11.37 5.25
C HIS A 98 -2.07 10.40 5.90
N PHE A 99 -2.74 10.85 6.97
CA PHE A 99 -3.75 10.08 7.68
C PHE A 99 -5.09 10.78 7.60
N ALA A 100 -6.15 10.02 7.31
CA ALA A 100 -7.51 10.45 7.55
C ALA A 100 -8.21 9.42 8.44
N VAL A 101 -8.91 9.92 9.46
CA VAL A 101 -9.80 9.09 10.28
C VAL A 101 -11.23 9.41 9.87
N ALA A 102 -12.03 8.39 9.58
CA ALA A 102 -13.45 8.57 9.34
C ALA A 102 -14.20 7.82 10.43
N SER A 103 -14.66 8.55 11.45
CA SER A 103 -15.49 8.00 12.51
C SER A 103 -16.90 8.56 12.37
N CYS A 104 -17.65 8.09 11.38
CA CYS A 104 -19.11 8.16 11.44
C CYS A 104 -19.57 6.80 11.92
N LYS A 105 -20.32 6.75 13.02
CA LYS A 105 -20.98 5.51 13.43
C LYS A 105 -22.09 5.24 12.42
N LEU A 106 -22.46 3.97 12.25
CA LEU A 106 -23.64 3.58 11.47
C LEU A 106 -24.94 4.24 11.95
N SER A 107 -24.98 4.77 13.18
CA SER A 107 -26.09 5.56 13.73
C SER A 107 -26.16 7.00 13.22
N ASP A 108 -25.11 7.48 12.56
CA ASP A 108 -24.98 8.88 12.15
C ASP A 108 -25.57 9.13 10.75
N GLY A 109 -26.33 8.16 10.21
CA GLY A 109 -27.04 8.21 8.92
C GLY A 109 -28.35 7.44 8.94
#